data_AF-A0A7S1PE02-F1
#
_entry.id   AF-A0A7S1PE02-F1
#
_cell.length_a   1.000
_cell.length_b   1.000
_cell.length_c   1.000
_cell.angle_alpha   90.00
_cell.angle_beta   90.00
_cell.angle_gamma   90.00
#
_symmetry.space_group_name_H-M   'P 1'
#
loop_
_entity.id
_entity.type
_entity.pdbx_description
1 polymer ?
#
loop_
_entity_poly.entity_id
_entity_poly.type
_entity_poly.pdbx_seq_one_letter_code
_entity_poly.pdbx_strand_id
1 'polypeptide(L)'
;ARVEMESVETTTQHPAEQRPLSESPQGALVNASASALLDSIGTEEGYNQMVAERGLQAVEAKISAVMTEISTSIAATPDSTSQLLQPLVQLVSLRHVPCITQKAIDAGILPMLVERLGDDHLPDHQQQAASALDNIASGNTNGPPTPSVGPEMQAVIDAGA
;
A
#
# COMPACT_ATOMS: atom_id res chain seq x y z
N ALA A 1 -9.25 -31.97 65.75
CA ALA A 1 -8.45 -31.28 64.71
C ALA A 1 -9.31 -30.13 64.19
N ARG A 2 -8.93 -28.88 64.47
CA ARG A 2 -8.15 -27.97 63.59
C ARG A 2 -8.99 -27.57 62.34
N VAL A 3 -9.46 -26.31 62.26
CA VAL A 3 -8.84 -25.19 61.47
C VAL A 3 -9.21 -25.38 59.97
N GLU A 4 -9.78 -24.46 59.18
CA GLU A 4 -9.84 -22.99 59.11
C GLU A 4 -10.88 -22.64 58.00
N MET A 5 -11.63 -21.52 58.10
CA MET A 5 -11.51 -20.30 57.26
C MET A 5 -11.80 -20.50 55.77
N GLU A 6 -12.89 -19.92 55.25
CA GLU A 6 -12.88 -18.59 54.61
C GLU A 6 -12.02 -18.57 53.34
N SER A 7 -12.66 -18.47 52.17
CA SER A 7 -12.49 -17.30 51.31
C SER A 7 -13.27 -17.46 50.02
N VAL A 8 -14.08 -16.45 49.77
CA VAL A 8 -14.56 -16.07 48.45
C VAL A 8 -13.35 -15.86 47.54
N GLU A 9 -13.32 -16.51 46.39
CA GLU A 9 -12.58 -15.99 45.24
C GLU A 9 -13.50 -16.07 44.03
N THR A 10 -14.28 -15.01 43.90
CA THR A 10 -14.68 -14.43 42.62
C THR A 10 -13.42 -14.35 41.76
N THR A 11 -13.17 -15.36 40.93
CA THR A 11 -12.26 -15.19 39.81
C THR A 11 -13.00 -14.34 38.78
N THR A 12 -12.85 -13.04 38.96
CA THR A 12 -12.95 -12.06 37.88
C THR A 12 -12.11 -12.60 36.74
N GLN A 13 -12.76 -13.13 35.72
CA GLN A 13 -12.13 -13.28 34.41
C GLN A 13 -11.77 -11.87 33.97
N HIS A 14 -10.52 -11.48 34.22
CA HIS A 14 -9.94 -10.33 33.53
C HIS A 14 -10.15 -10.58 32.03
N PRO A 15 -10.85 -9.69 31.31
CA PRO A 15 -10.72 -9.70 29.87
C PRO A 15 -9.22 -9.47 29.65
N ALA A 16 -8.58 -10.38 28.90
CA ALA A 16 -7.29 -10.09 28.32
C ALA A 16 -7.46 -8.70 27.69
N GLU A 17 -6.76 -7.71 28.26
CA GLU A 17 -6.47 -6.47 27.56
C GLU A 17 -5.87 -6.94 26.24
N GLN A 18 -6.70 -7.01 25.20
CA GLN A 18 -6.30 -6.63 23.87
C GLN A 18 -5.83 -5.20 24.04
N ARG A 19 -4.58 -5.04 24.50
CA ARG A 19 -3.88 -3.78 24.49
C ARG A 19 -4.02 -3.36 23.03
N PRO A 20 -4.83 -2.33 22.70
CA PRO A 20 -4.94 -1.91 21.31
C PRO A 20 -3.49 -1.71 20.88
N LEU A 21 -3.07 -2.41 19.82
CA LEU A 21 -1.77 -2.17 19.20
C LEU A 21 -1.71 -0.66 19.06
N SER A 22 -0.86 -0.01 19.86
CA SER A 22 -0.88 1.44 19.98
C SER A 22 -0.50 1.95 18.61
N GLU A 23 -1.49 2.37 17.84
CA GLU A 23 -1.33 2.75 16.46
C GLU A 23 -0.24 3.79 16.40
N SER A 24 0.82 3.51 15.63
CA SER A 24 1.89 4.48 15.40
C SER A 24 1.26 5.76 14.83
N PRO A 25 1.42 6.94 15.49
CA PRO A 25 0.88 8.19 14.97
C PRO A 25 1.37 8.50 13.55
N GLN A 26 2.62 8.10 13.25
CA GLN A 26 3.18 8.21 11.91
C GLN A 26 2.50 7.25 10.92
N GLY A 27 2.25 6.01 11.34
CA GLY A 27 1.52 5.02 10.55
C GLY A 27 0.10 5.49 10.23
N ALA A 28 -0.60 6.11 11.17
CA ALA A 28 -1.94 6.65 10.97
C ALA A 28 -1.98 7.80 9.95
N LEU A 29 -0.98 8.70 9.99
CA LEU A 29 -0.86 9.79 9.02
C LEU A 29 -0.61 9.27 7.60
N VAL A 30 0.29 8.31 7.45
CA VAL A 30 0.59 7.69 6.15
C VAL A 30 -0.61 6.89 5.65
N ASN A 31 -1.32 6.20 6.55
CA ASN A 31 -2.55 5.48 6.21
C ASN A 31 -3.62 6.44 5.68
N ALA A 32 -3.86 7.57 6.37
CA ALA A 32 -4.80 8.59 5.90
C ALA A 32 -4.42 9.15 4.51
N SER A 33 -3.12 9.36 4.26
CA SER A 33 -2.60 9.77 2.94
C SER A 33 -2.88 8.72 1.87
N ALA A 34 -2.66 7.44 2.19
CA ALA A 34 -2.92 6.31 1.30
C ALA A 34 -4.42 6.13 1.03
N SER A 35 -5.28 6.22 2.04
CA SER A 35 -6.73 6.17 1.89
C SER A 35 -7.24 7.32 1.02
N ALA A 36 -6.78 8.55 1.26
CA ALA A 36 -7.17 9.70 0.44
C ALA A 36 -6.71 9.55 -1.03
N LEU A 37 -5.56 8.91 -1.27
CA LEU A 37 -5.13 8.56 -2.62
C LEU A 37 -6.05 7.50 -3.23
N LEU A 38 -6.33 6.41 -2.52
CA LEU A 38 -7.25 5.34 -2.95
C LEU A 38 -8.65 5.86 -3.28
N ASP A 39 -9.19 6.76 -2.48
CA ASP A 39 -10.49 7.40 -2.75
C ASP A 39 -10.47 8.22 -4.06
N SER A 40 -9.31 8.80 -4.39
CA SER A 40 -9.15 9.61 -5.60
C SER A 40 -8.93 8.78 -6.86
N ILE A 41 -8.10 7.73 -6.79
CA ILE A 41 -7.66 6.96 -7.97
C ILE A 41 -8.22 5.53 -8.02
N GLY A 42 -9.11 5.16 -7.09
CA GLY A 42 -9.63 3.81 -6.95
C GLY A 42 -10.47 3.32 -8.13
N THR A 43 -11.02 4.24 -8.92
CA THR A 43 -11.71 3.94 -10.19
C THR A 43 -10.94 4.50 -11.38
N GLU A 44 -11.19 3.95 -12.57
CA GLU A 44 -10.60 4.44 -13.81
C GLU A 44 -11.01 5.91 -14.08
N GLU A 45 -12.29 6.25 -13.87
CA GLU A 45 -12.76 7.63 -14.01
C GLU A 45 -12.10 8.57 -13.00
N GLY A 46 -11.93 8.14 -11.75
CA GLY A 46 -11.27 8.94 -10.71
C GLY A 46 -9.82 9.23 -11.05
N TYR A 47 -9.08 8.20 -11.49
CA TYR A 47 -7.71 8.37 -11.97
C TYR A 47 -7.63 9.32 -13.17
N ASN A 48 -8.47 9.12 -14.19
CA ASN A 48 -8.48 9.96 -15.40
C ASN A 48 -8.82 11.42 -15.07
N GLN A 49 -9.79 11.64 -14.17
CA GLN A 49 -10.16 12.98 -13.72
C GLN A 49 -9.00 13.64 -12.97
N MET A 50 -8.35 12.92 -12.07
CA MET A 50 -7.21 13.45 -11.31
C MET A 50 -6.04 13.81 -12.24
N VAL A 51 -5.78 13.00 -13.27
CA VAL A 51 -4.79 13.28 -14.31
C VAL A 51 -5.18 14.51 -15.14
N ALA A 52 -6.46 14.67 -15.49
CA ALA A 52 -6.94 15.84 -16.21
C ALA A 52 -6.80 17.14 -15.39
N GLU A 53 -7.04 17.08 -14.07
CA GLU A 53 -6.97 18.24 -13.18
C GLU A 53 -5.55 18.64 -12.78
N ARG A 54 -4.68 17.66 -12.50
CA ARG A 54 -3.35 17.90 -11.91
C ARG A 54 -2.19 17.60 -12.85
N GLY A 55 -2.47 16.93 -13.97
CA GLY A 55 -1.45 16.42 -14.88
C GLY A 55 -0.88 15.07 -14.43
N LEU A 56 -0.53 14.23 -15.42
CA LEU A 56 -0.01 12.88 -15.20
C LEU A 56 1.20 12.85 -14.25
N GLN A 57 2.18 13.74 -14.45
CA GLN A 57 3.40 13.78 -13.64
C GLN A 57 3.10 14.06 -12.15
N ALA A 58 2.14 14.93 -11.84
CA ALA A 58 1.78 15.24 -10.47
C ALA A 58 1.08 14.06 -9.79
N VAL A 59 0.22 13.35 -10.53
CA VAL A 59 -0.45 12.13 -10.04
C VAL A 59 0.58 11.03 -9.78
N GLU A 60 1.49 10.78 -10.72
CA GLU A 60 2.57 9.81 -10.53
C GLU A 60 3.49 10.15 -9.36
N ALA A 61 3.85 11.42 -9.19
CA ALA A 61 4.67 11.88 -8.07
C ALA A 61 3.95 11.65 -6.73
N LYS A 62 2.64 11.88 -6.67
CA LYS A 62 1.84 11.61 -5.47
C LYS A 62 1.80 10.11 -5.16
N ILE A 63 1.58 9.25 -6.16
CA ILE A 63 1.61 7.79 -5.98
C ILE A 63 3.00 7.35 -5.46
N SER A 64 4.06 7.84 -6.09
CA SER A 64 5.44 7.53 -5.69
C SER A 64 5.74 7.95 -4.26
N ALA A 65 5.29 9.15 -3.86
CA ALA A 65 5.48 9.67 -2.51
C ALA A 65 4.78 8.76 -1.48
N VAL A 66 3.51 8.44 -1.69
CA VAL A 66 2.74 7.56 -0.78
C VAL A 66 3.37 6.17 -0.68
N MET A 67 3.79 5.57 -1.80
CA MET A 67 4.47 4.26 -1.79
C MET A 67 5.77 4.30 -0.98
N THR A 68 6.56 5.38 -1.13
CA THR A 68 7.81 5.57 -0.40
C THR A 68 7.56 5.78 1.10
N GLU A 69 6.55 6.58 1.45
CA GLU A 69 6.13 6.80 2.84
C GLU A 69 5.68 5.49 3.50
N ILE A 70 4.88 4.67 2.80
CA ILE A 70 4.48 3.34 3.28
C ILE A 70 5.70 2.46 3.53
N SER A 71 6.57 2.32 2.53
CA SER A 71 7.79 1.50 2.61
C SER A 71 8.66 1.93 3.79
N THR A 72 8.91 3.23 3.92
CA THR A 72 9.74 3.80 4.98
C THR A 72 9.10 3.63 6.35
N SER A 73 7.78 3.82 6.49
CA SER A 73 7.09 3.72 7.77
C SER A 73 7.01 2.28 8.28
N ILE A 74 6.81 1.30 7.38
CA ILE A 74 6.86 -0.13 7.71
C ILE A 74 8.27 -0.54 8.11
N ALA A 75 9.30 -0.09 7.38
CA ALA A 75 10.69 -0.39 7.70
C ALA A 75 11.15 0.25 9.03
N ALA A 76 10.68 1.46 9.33
CA ALA A 76 11.06 2.19 10.53
C ALA A 76 10.36 1.67 11.79
N THR A 77 9.11 1.22 11.67
CA THR A 77 8.28 0.86 12.83
C THR A 77 7.39 -0.36 12.55
N PRO A 78 7.59 -1.48 13.26
CA PRO A 78 6.78 -2.69 13.05
C PRO A 78 5.30 -2.45 13.34
N ASP A 79 4.96 -1.55 14.28
CA ASP A 79 3.58 -1.17 14.64
C ASP A 79 2.83 -0.47 13.49
N SER A 80 3.54 0.09 12.51
CA SER A 80 2.90 0.67 11.31
C SER A 80 2.51 -0.40 10.29
N THR A 81 3.08 -1.61 10.37
CA THR A 81 2.82 -2.70 9.41
C THR A 81 1.33 -3.02 9.32
N SER A 82 0.67 -3.22 10.48
CA SER A 82 -0.76 -3.56 10.51
C SER A 82 -1.65 -2.46 9.92
N GLN A 83 -1.23 -1.19 9.98
CA GLN A 83 -1.98 -0.05 9.46
C GLN A 83 -1.74 0.17 7.95
N LEU A 84 -0.56 -0.20 7.45
CA LEU A 84 -0.11 0.20 6.11
C LEU A 84 -0.08 -0.94 5.10
N LEU A 85 -0.05 -2.20 5.55
CA LEU A 85 0.01 -3.33 4.63
C LEU A 85 -1.30 -3.52 3.85
N GLN A 86 -2.45 -3.26 4.48
CA GLN A 86 -3.75 -3.31 3.81
C GLN A 86 -3.92 -2.25 2.70
N PRO A 87 -3.73 -0.93 2.95
CA PRO A 87 -3.83 0.07 1.89
C PRO A 87 -2.77 -0.12 0.81
N LEU A 88 -1.59 -0.67 1.15
CA LEU A 88 -0.58 -1.05 0.16
C LEU A 88 -1.11 -2.11 -0.81
N VAL A 89 -1.70 -3.19 -0.29
CA VAL A 89 -2.31 -4.25 -1.13
C VAL A 89 -3.37 -3.64 -2.05
N GLN A 90 -4.22 -2.76 -1.53
CA GLN A 90 -5.25 -2.09 -2.32
C GLN A 90 -4.64 -1.23 -3.43
N LEU A 91 -3.61 -0.45 -3.13
CA LEU A 91 -2.93 0.39 -4.13
C LEU A 91 -2.34 -0.47 -5.24
N VAL A 92 -1.56 -1.50 -4.93
CA VAL A 92 -0.94 -2.35 -5.96
C VAL A 92 -1.93 -3.21 -6.73
N SER A 93 -3.19 -3.31 -6.27
CA SER A 93 -4.28 -3.97 -6.98
C SER A 93 -4.90 -3.12 -8.09
N LEU A 94 -4.60 -1.81 -8.18
CA LEU A 94 -5.23 -0.88 -9.11
C LEU A 94 -4.72 -1.06 -10.56
N ARG A 95 -5.32 -2.01 -11.29
CA ARG A 95 -4.88 -2.39 -12.65
C ARG A 95 -5.04 -1.31 -13.71
N HIS A 96 -5.96 -0.38 -13.52
CA HIS A 96 -6.18 0.77 -14.40
C HIS A 96 -5.15 1.89 -14.21
N VAL A 97 -4.30 1.81 -13.17
CA VAL A 97 -3.24 2.79 -12.92
C VAL A 97 -1.93 2.26 -13.50
N PRO A 98 -1.50 2.71 -14.69
CA PRO A 98 -0.43 2.06 -15.46
C PRO A 98 0.94 2.09 -14.78
N CYS A 99 1.22 3.10 -13.95
CA CYS A 99 2.51 3.27 -13.29
C CYS A 99 2.62 2.53 -11.94
N ILE A 100 1.53 1.92 -11.44
CA ILE A 100 1.46 1.44 -10.05
C ILE A 100 2.55 0.40 -9.72
N THR A 101 2.78 -0.55 -10.63
CA THR A 101 3.80 -1.59 -10.48
C THR A 101 5.20 -0.99 -10.45
N GLN A 102 5.50 -0.07 -11.37
CA GLN A 102 6.82 0.57 -11.42
C GLN A 102 7.07 1.42 -10.17
N LYS A 103 6.08 2.19 -9.70
CA LYS A 103 6.23 2.99 -8.47
C LYS A 103 6.41 2.12 -7.22
N ALA A 104 5.76 0.96 -7.14
CA ALA A 104 5.98 0.01 -6.05
C ALA A 104 7.41 -0.54 -6.04
N ILE A 105 7.95 -0.88 -7.22
CA ILE A 105 9.33 -1.33 -7.39
C ILE A 105 10.32 -0.23 -6.97
N ASP A 106 10.13 0.98 -7.49
CA ASP A 106 11.01 2.12 -7.22
C ASP A 106 11.03 2.52 -5.74
N ALA A 107 9.91 2.34 -5.02
CA ALA A 107 9.78 2.60 -3.59
C ALA A 107 10.36 1.49 -2.68
N GLY A 108 10.90 0.41 -3.25
CA GLY A 108 11.46 -0.70 -2.48
C GLY A 108 10.41 -1.59 -1.82
N ILE A 109 9.19 -1.63 -2.34
CA ILE A 109 8.10 -2.45 -1.77
C ILE A 109 8.42 -3.95 -1.87
N LEU A 110 9.02 -4.41 -2.97
CA LEU A 110 9.31 -5.84 -3.19
C LEU A 110 10.17 -6.46 -2.08
N PRO A 111 11.38 -5.93 -1.76
CA PRO A 111 12.19 -6.51 -0.69
C PRO A 111 11.47 -6.45 0.66
N MET A 112 10.72 -5.38 0.94
CA MET A 112 9.92 -5.27 2.16
C MET A 112 8.84 -6.36 2.24
N LEU A 113 8.10 -6.62 1.17
CA LEU A 113 7.08 -7.68 1.14
C LEU A 113 7.69 -9.08 1.30
N VAL A 114 8.87 -9.32 0.71
CA VAL A 114 9.61 -10.58 0.87
C VAL A 114 10.03 -10.81 2.32
N GLU A 115 10.48 -9.77 3.02
CA GLU A 115 10.77 -9.86 4.46
C GLU A 115 9.51 -10.21 5.26
N ARG A 116 8.35 -9.64 4.91
CA ARG A 116 7.08 -9.94 5.59
C ARG A 116 6.58 -11.35 5.36
N LEU A 117 6.88 -11.96 4.21
CA LEU A 117 6.58 -13.38 3.98
C LEU A 117 7.36 -14.31 4.91
N GLY A 118 8.54 -13.91 5.37
CA GLY A 118 9.37 -14.70 6.29
C GLY A 118 8.93 -14.65 7.76
N ASP A 119 7.91 -13.84 8.10
CA ASP A 119 7.46 -13.65 9.48
C ASP A 119 6.36 -14.65 9.87
N ASP A 120 6.78 -15.86 10.28
CA ASP A 120 5.89 -16.98 10.65
C ASP A 120 4.97 -16.70 11.85
N HIS A 121 5.19 -15.59 12.55
CA HIS A 121 4.40 -15.21 13.71
C HIS A 121 3.16 -14.37 13.35
N LEU A 122 3.04 -13.90 12.10
CA LEU A 122 1.98 -12.99 11.65
C LEU A 122 1.36 -13.47 10.32
N PRO A 123 0.53 -14.53 10.34
CA PRO A 123 -0.02 -15.14 9.13
C PRO A 123 -0.89 -14.18 8.30
N ASP A 124 -1.57 -13.23 8.95
CA ASP A 124 -2.36 -12.21 8.27
C ASP A 124 -1.45 -11.28 7.42
N HIS A 125 -0.29 -10.90 7.96
CA HIS A 125 0.68 -10.08 7.24
C HIS A 125 1.31 -10.86 6.08
N GLN A 126 1.60 -12.15 6.27
CA GLN A 126 2.09 -13.01 5.19
C GLN A 126 1.07 -13.11 4.04
N GLN A 127 -0.21 -13.31 4.36
CA GLN A 127 -1.28 -13.41 3.36
C GLN A 127 -1.42 -12.11 2.55
N GLN A 128 -1.36 -10.97 3.24
CA GLN A 128 -1.39 -9.65 2.59
C GLN A 128 -0.13 -9.41 1.75
N ALA A 129 1.05 -9.77 2.25
CA ALA A 129 2.29 -9.62 1.51
C ALA A 129 2.34 -10.50 0.26
N ALA A 130 1.87 -11.74 0.36
CA ALA A 130 1.72 -12.65 -0.78
C ALA A 130 0.76 -12.08 -1.83
N SER A 131 -0.39 -11.55 -1.39
CA SER A 131 -1.36 -10.93 -2.29
C SER A 131 -0.79 -9.71 -3.00
N ALA A 132 -0.07 -8.83 -2.28
CA ALA A 132 0.60 -7.69 -2.90
C ALA A 132 1.64 -8.11 -3.93
N LEU A 133 2.45 -9.13 -3.63
CA LEU A 133 3.45 -9.66 -4.57
C LEU A 133 2.81 -10.26 -5.83
N ASP A 134 1.71 -11.00 -5.68
CA ASP A 134 0.97 -11.56 -6.83
C ASP A 134 0.37 -10.44 -7.71
N ASN A 135 -0.15 -9.39 -7.10
CA ASN A 135 -0.65 -8.21 -7.81
C ASN A 135 0.47 -7.48 -8.57
N ILE A 136 1.64 -7.31 -7.95
CA ILE A 136 2.81 -6.70 -8.59
C ILE A 136 3.31 -7.58 -9.74
N ALA A 137 3.42 -8.90 -9.53
CA ALA A 137 3.91 -9.85 -10.53
C ALA A 137 2.95 -10.02 -11.73
N SER A 138 1.64 -9.92 -11.49
CA SER A 138 0.62 -9.96 -12.54
C SER A 138 0.47 -8.63 -13.28
N GLY A 139 1.00 -7.53 -12.74
CA GLY A 139 1.06 -6.23 -13.38
C GLY A 139 1.97 -6.29 -14.61
N ASN A 140 1.41 -6.08 -15.80
CA ASN A 140 2.20 -6.05 -17.03
C ASN A 140 3.22 -4.90 -16.90
N THR A 141 4.50 -5.23 -16.99
CA THR A 141 5.62 -4.29 -17.13
C THR A 141 5.55 -3.65 -18.52
N ASN A 142 4.44 -2.98 -18.84
CA ASN A 142 4.46 -2.04 -19.95
C ASN A 142 5.37 -0.91 -19.49
N GLY A 143 6.57 -0.89 -20.05
CA GLY A 143 7.45 0.26 -20.03
C GLY A 143 6.69 1.52 -20.46
N PRO A 144 7.30 2.71 -20.28
CA PRO A 144 6.62 3.98 -20.50
C PRO A 144 5.86 3.94 -21.83
N PRO A 145 4.63 4.48 -21.90
CA PRO A 145 3.92 4.55 -23.16
C PRO A 145 4.90 5.12 -24.18
N THR A 146 5.23 4.35 -25.20
CA THR A 146 5.94 4.89 -26.35
C THR A 146 5.15 6.13 -26.74
N PRO A 147 5.80 7.31 -26.90
CA PRO A 147 5.07 8.51 -27.27
C PRO A 147 4.36 8.16 -28.56
N SER A 148 3.04 8.00 -28.48
CA SER A 148 2.18 7.91 -29.64
C SER A 148 2.41 9.23 -30.33
N VAL A 149 3.24 9.17 -31.36
CA VAL A 149 3.62 10.30 -32.20
C VAL A 149 2.29 10.83 -32.70
N GLY A 150 1.82 11.93 -32.10
CA GLY A 150 0.55 12.54 -32.47
C GLY A 150 0.56 12.84 -33.97
N PRO A 151 -0.63 12.93 -34.61
CA PRO A 151 -0.75 13.08 -36.07
C PRO A 151 0.05 14.26 -36.64
N GLU A 152 0.42 15.24 -35.81
CA GLU A 152 1.28 16.36 -36.20
C GLU A 152 2.72 15.94 -36.55
N MET A 153 3.29 14.93 -35.89
CA MET A 153 4.67 14.51 -36.19
C MET A 153 4.75 13.49 -37.35
N GLN A 154 3.67 12.78 -37.65
CA GLN A 154 3.55 11.98 -38.87
C GLN A 154 3.51 12.86 -40.14
N ALA A 155 2.87 14.03 -40.06
CA ALA A 155 2.81 14.98 -41.18
C ALA A 155 4.18 15.56 -41.56
N VAL A 156 5.11 15.72 -40.61
CA VAL A 156 6.47 16.21 -40.89
C VAL A 156 7.35 15.13 -41.54
N ILE A 157 7.05 13.86 -41.28
CA ILE A 157 7.76 12.72 -41.87
C ILE A 157 7.27 12.52 -43.32
N ASP A 158 5.97 12.62 -43.56
CA ASP A 158 5.39 12.45 -44.91
C ASP A 158 5.65 13.66 -45.82
N ALA A 159 5.86 14.86 -45.27
CA ALA A 159 6.25 16.05 -46.03
C ALA A 159 7.75 16.10 -46.41
N GLY A 160 8.54 15.12 -45.94
CA GLY A 160 9.99 15.05 -46.15
C GLY A 160 10.47 13.93 -47.09
N ALA A 161 9.56 13.20 -47.74
CA ALA A 161 9.87 12.15 -48.74
C ALA A 161 9.37 12.54 -50.13
#